data_AF-A0A4Q0ZTB4-F1
#
_entry.id   AF-A0A4Q0ZTB4-F1
#
_cell.length_a   1.000
_cell.length_b   1.000
_cell.length_c   1.000
_cell.angle_alpha   90.00
_cell.angle_beta   90.00
_cell.angle_gamma   90.00
#
_symmetry.space_group_name_H-M   'P 1'
#
loop_
_entity.id
_entity.type
_entity.pdbx_description
1 polymer ?
#
loop_
_entity_poly.entity_id
_entity_poly.type
_entity_poly.pdbx_seq_one_letter_code
_entity_poly.pdbx_strand_id
1 'polypeptide(L)'
;MSKDLVKVMILSSIFVRGEMFKKGDVVEVNKREATELISRGKATEDIEVDVGIEGISFNEMTLAELAEVNYKELNKDPLIEYATACGLEIGDENKKEIYALIETVDFEADEE
;
A
#
# COMPACT_ATOMS: atom_id res chain seq x y z
N MET A 1 14.98 12.82 -28.47
CA MET A 1 14.98 13.43 -27.13
C MET A 1 14.28 12.45 -26.21
N SER A 2 15.02 11.77 -25.35
CA SER A 2 14.43 11.01 -24.24
C SER A 2 13.64 12.01 -23.43
N LYS A 3 12.31 11.85 -23.36
CA LYS A 3 11.50 12.71 -22.51
C LYS A 3 11.85 12.28 -21.08
N ASP A 4 12.57 13.11 -20.35
CA ASP A 4 12.77 12.92 -18.90
C ASP A 4 11.39 13.03 -18.23
N LEU A 5 10.78 11.86 -18.06
CA LEU A 5 9.50 11.69 -17.39
C LEU A 5 9.76 11.58 -15.89
N VAL A 6 8.95 12.28 -15.12
CA VAL A 6 9.03 12.40 -13.67
C VAL A 6 7.65 12.10 -13.11
N LYS A 7 7.62 11.29 -12.04
CA LYS A 7 6.39 11.00 -11.32
C LYS A 7 6.16 12.07 -10.28
N VAL A 8 4.93 12.57 -10.21
CA VAL A 8 4.50 13.54 -9.20
C VAL A 8 3.17 13.08 -8.60
N MET A 9 2.99 13.31 -7.30
CA MET A 9 1.72 13.05 -6.62
C MET A 9 0.85 14.30 -6.66
N ILE A 10 -0.40 14.15 -7.08
CA ILE A 10 -1.37 15.23 -7.16
C ILE A 10 -1.89 15.56 -5.75
N LEU A 11 -1.79 16.83 -5.35
CA LEU A 11 -2.22 17.32 -4.05
C LEU A 11 -3.68 17.82 -4.03
N SER A 12 -4.27 18.04 -5.22
CA SER A 12 -5.65 18.51 -5.37
C SER A 12 -6.21 18.14 -6.74
N SER A 13 -7.52 17.89 -6.85
CA SER A 13 -8.12 17.44 -8.12
C SER A 13 -7.81 18.40 -9.27
N ILE A 14 -7.23 17.88 -10.35
CA ILE A 14 -6.73 18.66 -11.48
C ILE A 14 -6.88 17.89 -12.79
N PHE A 15 -7.13 18.62 -13.88
CA PHE A 15 -7.12 18.06 -15.22
C PHE A 15 -5.70 18.13 -15.80
N VAL A 16 -5.12 16.97 -16.10
CA VAL A 16 -3.83 16.86 -16.78
C VAL A 16 -4.07 16.16 -18.11
N ARG A 17 -3.74 16.82 -19.22
CA ARG A 17 -3.87 16.28 -20.59
C ARG A 17 -5.26 15.74 -20.97
N GLY A 18 -6.32 16.30 -20.37
CA GLY A 18 -7.70 15.88 -20.63
C GLY A 18 -8.22 14.79 -19.70
N GLU A 19 -7.39 14.26 -18.80
CA GLU A 19 -7.77 13.31 -17.77
C GLU A 19 -7.85 14.01 -16.41
N MET A 20 -8.87 13.65 -15.61
CA MET A 20 -9.09 14.22 -14.29
C MET A 20 -8.41 13.35 -13.23
N PHE A 21 -7.42 13.90 -12.55
CA PHE A 21 -6.74 13.26 -11.43
C PHE A 21 -7.28 13.80 -10.11
N LYS A 22 -7.37 12.95 -9.09
CA LYS A 22 -7.79 13.33 -7.74
C LYS A 22 -6.56 13.54 -6.85
N LYS A 23 -6.79 14.07 -5.66
CA LYS A 23 -5.75 14.17 -4.63
C LYS A 23 -5.27 12.75 -4.27
N GLY A 24 -3.97 12.54 -4.27
CA GLY A 24 -3.32 11.26 -3.98
C GLY A 24 -2.90 10.48 -5.24
N ASP A 25 -3.43 10.80 -6.41
CA ASP A 25 -3.04 10.13 -7.66
C ASP A 25 -1.59 10.45 -8.02
N VAL A 26 -0.84 9.42 -8.45
CA VAL A 26 0.52 9.57 -8.96
C VAL A 26 0.49 9.57 -10.49
N VAL A 27 0.98 10.66 -11.08
CA VAL A 27 0.99 10.85 -12.54
C VAL A 27 2.40 11.01 -13.07
N GLU A 28 2.66 10.43 -14.23
CA GLU A 28 3.94 10.57 -14.93
C GLU A 28 3.87 11.68 -15.99
N VAL A 29 4.62 12.75 -15.75
CA VAL A 29 4.64 13.95 -16.61
C VAL A 29 6.07 14.28 -16.99
N ASN A 30 6.28 15.18 -17.98
CA ASN A 30 7.64 15.62 -18.25
C ASN A 30 8.13 16.59 -17.16
N LYS A 31 9.45 16.78 -17.07
CA LYS A 31 10.07 17.69 -16.08
C LYS A 31 9.47 19.10 -16.06
N ARG A 32 9.10 19.66 -17.23
CA ARG A 32 8.53 21.01 -17.33
C ARG A 32 7.13 21.07 -16.71
N GLU A 33 6.29 20.08 -17.00
CA GLU A 33 4.95 19.95 -16.42
C GLU A 33 5.03 19.68 -14.92
N ALA A 34 5.95 18.82 -14.47
CA ALA A 34 6.19 18.58 -13.05
C ALA A 34 6.50 19.89 -12.32
N THR A 35 7.47 20.67 -12.81
CA THR A 35 7.82 21.97 -12.22
C THR A 35 6.63 22.93 -12.18
N GLU A 36 5.82 23.01 -13.24
CA GLU A 36 4.62 23.86 -13.24
C GLU A 36 3.58 23.41 -12.20
N LEU A 37 3.33 22.10 -12.09
CA LEU A 37 2.37 21.55 -11.13
C LEU A 37 2.84 21.79 -9.69
N ILE A 38 4.13 21.61 -9.43
CA ILE A 38 4.76 21.82 -8.12
C ILE A 38 4.77 23.32 -7.77
N SER A 39 5.18 24.20 -8.67
CA SER A 39 5.16 25.66 -8.43
C SER A 39 3.76 26.19 -8.14
N ARG A 40 2.71 25.56 -8.69
CA ARG A 40 1.31 25.91 -8.40
C ARG A 40 0.77 25.28 -7.12
N GLY A 41 1.58 24.49 -6.41
CA GLY A 41 1.15 23.73 -5.22
C GLY A 41 0.09 22.68 -5.55
N LYS A 42 0.06 22.19 -6.79
CA LYS A 42 -0.91 21.20 -7.28
C LYS A 42 -0.39 19.78 -7.27
N ALA A 43 0.93 19.61 -7.27
CA ALA A 43 1.58 18.32 -7.14
C ALA A 43 2.85 18.42 -6.29
N THR A 44 3.39 17.29 -5.85
CA THR A 44 4.68 17.17 -5.18
C THR A 44 5.53 16.08 -5.83
N GLU A 45 6.84 16.30 -5.89
CA GLU A 45 7.84 15.26 -6.24
C GLU A 45 8.22 14.41 -5.02
N ASP A 46 7.88 14.88 -3.83
CA ASP A 46 8.04 14.18 -2.56
C ASP A 46 6.92 13.14 -2.46
N ILE A 47 7.11 12.05 -3.18
CA ILE A 47 6.29 10.85 -3.04
C ILE A 47 6.84 10.15 -1.80
N GLU A 48 6.56 10.71 -0.61
CA GLU A 48 6.55 9.90 0.59
C GLU A 48 5.46 8.87 0.36
N VAL A 49 5.88 7.68 -0.07
CA VAL A 49 5.01 6.52 -0.13
C VAL A 49 4.72 6.20 1.33
N ASP A 50 3.75 6.89 1.91
CA ASP A 50 2.99 6.33 3.02
C ASP A 50 2.34 5.09 2.39
N VAL A 51 3.01 3.95 2.55
CA VAL A 51 2.46 2.63 2.23
C VAL A 51 1.36 2.41 3.26
N GLY A 52 0.26 3.17 3.11
CA GLY A 52 -1.03 2.82 3.64
C GLY A 52 -1.37 1.51 2.95
N ILE A 53 -1.20 0.43 3.70
CA ILE A 53 -1.67 -0.92 3.37
C ILE A 53 -3.20 -0.86 3.41
N GLU A 54 -3.82 -0.08 2.52
CA GLU A 54 -5.26 0.09 2.37
C GLU A 54 -5.77 -0.71 1.15
N GLY A 55 -5.14 -1.85 0.85
CA GLY A 55 -5.54 -2.67 -0.28
C GLY A 55 -4.89 -4.05 -0.39
N ILE A 56 -4.22 -4.55 0.65
CA ILE A 56 -3.76 -5.95 0.65
C ILE A 56 -4.91 -6.79 1.20
N SER A 57 -5.80 -7.24 0.33
CA SER A 57 -6.73 -8.32 0.68
C SER A 57 -5.96 -9.63 0.73
N PHE A 58 -5.63 -10.08 1.93
CA PHE A 58 -4.95 -11.36 2.18
C PHE A 58 -5.81 -12.59 1.84
N ASN A 59 -7.11 -12.39 1.62
CA ASN A 59 -8.09 -13.45 1.32
C ASN A 59 -7.80 -14.27 0.04
N GLU A 60 -6.94 -13.79 -0.86
CA GLU A 60 -6.56 -14.49 -2.09
C GLU A 60 -5.10 -15.01 -2.07
N MET A 61 -4.34 -14.74 -0.99
CA MET A 61 -2.96 -15.21 -0.87
C MET A 61 -2.91 -16.65 -0.36
N THR A 62 -1.95 -17.42 -0.86
CA THR A 62 -1.66 -18.75 -0.33
C THR A 62 -0.96 -18.66 1.04
N LEU A 63 -1.05 -19.70 1.87
CA LEU A 63 -0.35 -19.73 3.17
C LEU A 63 1.16 -19.50 3.04
N ALA A 64 1.76 -19.96 1.94
CA ALA A 64 3.18 -19.73 1.63
C ALA A 64 3.49 -18.24 1.39
N GLU A 65 2.64 -17.54 0.63
CA GLU A 65 2.79 -16.10 0.41
C GLU A 65 2.55 -15.30 1.69
N LEU A 66 1.61 -15.74 2.54
CA LEU A 66 1.39 -15.15 3.85
C LEU A 66 2.64 -15.29 4.73
N ALA A 67 3.30 -16.44 4.72
CA ALA A 67 4.54 -16.65 5.48
C ALA A 67 5.68 -15.69 5.10
N GLU A 68 5.69 -15.17 3.87
CA GLU A 68 6.65 -14.15 3.41
C GLU A 68 6.29 -12.71 3.84
N VAL A 69 5.04 -12.47 4.24
CA VAL A 69 4.59 -11.14 4.69
C VAL A 69 5.12 -10.86 6.09
N ASN A 70 5.78 -9.72 6.26
CA ASN A 70 6.22 -9.26 7.58
C ASN A 70 5.05 -8.67 8.39
N TYR A 71 4.19 -9.56 8.91
CA TYR A 71 2.99 -9.17 9.65
C TYR A 71 3.30 -8.33 10.90
N LYS A 72 4.52 -8.43 11.45
CA LYS A 72 4.99 -7.67 12.63
C LYS A 72 5.03 -6.16 12.41
N GLU A 73 5.04 -5.70 11.16
CA GLU A 73 5.00 -4.27 10.82
C GLU A 73 3.58 -3.77 10.49
N LEU A 74 2.61 -4.68 10.36
CA LEU A 74 1.22 -4.33 10.04
C LEU A 74 0.53 -3.56 11.18
N ASN A 75 -0.37 -2.66 10.82
CA ASN A 75 -1.30 -2.00 11.75
C ASN A 75 -2.45 -2.94 12.16
N LYS A 76 -3.29 -2.54 13.13
CA LYS A 76 -4.34 -3.41 13.68
C LYS A 76 -5.27 -3.94 12.58
N ASP A 77 -5.82 -3.08 11.73
CA ASP A 77 -6.70 -3.46 10.63
C ASP A 77 -6.09 -4.49 9.66
N PRO A 78 -4.93 -4.23 9.01
CA PRO A 78 -4.34 -5.21 8.09
C PRO A 78 -3.83 -6.47 8.81
N LEU A 79 -3.52 -6.40 10.10
CA LEU A 79 -3.17 -7.58 10.89
C LEU A 79 -4.38 -8.49 11.14
N ILE A 80 -5.57 -7.92 11.34
CA ILE A 80 -6.83 -8.68 11.45
C ILE A 80 -7.10 -9.41 10.13
N GLU A 81 -6.94 -8.73 9.00
CA GLU A 81 -7.13 -9.35 7.69
C GLU A 81 -6.10 -10.46 7.42
N TYR A 82 -4.84 -10.23 7.77
CA TYR A 82 -3.78 -11.24 7.67
C TYR A 82 -4.10 -12.48 8.53
N ALA A 83 -4.48 -12.27 9.79
CA ALA A 83 -4.87 -13.36 10.69
C ALA A 83 -6.08 -14.13 10.16
N THR A 84 -7.09 -13.42 9.63
CA THR A 84 -8.28 -14.03 9.02
C THR A 84 -7.92 -14.88 7.80
N ALA A 85 -6.99 -14.41 6.97
CA ALA A 85 -6.48 -15.18 5.84
C ALA A 85 -5.67 -16.42 6.26
N CYS A 86 -5.03 -16.37 7.43
CA CYS A 86 -4.42 -17.54 8.07
C CYS A 86 -5.46 -18.51 8.67
N GLY A 87 -6.76 -18.19 8.59
CA GLY A 87 -7.85 -19.00 9.14
C GLY A 87 -8.14 -18.74 10.63
N LEU A 88 -7.65 -17.64 11.20
CA LEU A 88 -7.93 -17.24 12.58
C LEU A 88 -9.17 -16.35 12.65
N GLU A 89 -10.06 -16.60 13.61
CA GLU A 89 -11.20 -15.72 13.88
C GLU A 89 -10.80 -14.63 14.87
N ILE A 90 -10.59 -13.40 14.37
CA ILE A 90 -10.26 -12.24 15.20
C ILE A 90 -11.53 -11.40 15.43
N GLY A 91 -11.85 -11.15 16.69
CA GLY A 91 -12.92 -10.24 17.13
C GLY A 91 -12.35 -8.92 17.65
N ASP A 92 -12.41 -8.74 18.97
CA ASP A 92 -11.98 -7.51 19.67
C ASP A 92 -10.53 -7.58 20.20
N GLU A 93 -9.76 -8.61 19.84
CA GLU A 93 -8.39 -8.77 20.29
C GLU A 93 -7.50 -7.54 20.03
N ASN A 94 -6.53 -7.35 20.92
CA ASN A 94 -5.51 -6.33 20.74
C ASN A 94 -4.42 -6.81 19.79
N LYS A 95 -3.69 -5.86 19.19
CA LYS A 95 -2.58 -6.13 18.25
C LYS A 95 -1.61 -7.23 18.74
N LYS A 96 -1.27 -7.22 20.04
CA LYS A 96 -0.38 -8.23 20.66
C LYS A 96 -1.01 -9.63 20.72
N GLU A 97 -2.30 -9.71 20.96
CA GLU A 97 -3.04 -10.97 21.04
C GLU A 97 -3.16 -11.59 19.63
N ILE A 98 -3.46 -10.76 18.63
CA ILE A 98 -3.49 -11.18 17.22
C ILE A 98 -2.12 -11.70 16.79
N TYR A 99 -1.02 -11.04 17.20
CA TYR A 99 0.34 -11.55 16.93
C TYR A 99 0.60 -12.92 17.54
N ALA A 100 0.20 -13.12 18.80
CA ALA A 100 0.38 -14.41 19.45
C ALA A 100 -0.42 -15.51 18.73
N LEU A 101 -1.63 -15.20 18.25
CA LEU A 101 -2.46 -16.13 17.48
C LEU A 101 -1.80 -16.49 16.15
N ILE A 102 -1.30 -15.49 15.40
CA ILE A 102 -0.56 -15.73 14.16
C ILE A 102 0.70 -16.57 14.41
N GLU A 103 1.43 -16.32 15.49
CA GLU A 103 2.62 -17.14 15.85
C GLU A 103 2.27 -18.58 16.23
N THR A 104 1.00 -18.89 16.51
CA THR A 104 0.51 -20.28 16.67
C THR A 104 0.08 -20.93 15.36
N VAL A 105 -0.10 -20.14 14.30
CA VAL A 105 -0.33 -20.69 12.96
C VAL A 105 0.99 -21.26 12.50
N ASP A 106 1.02 -22.59 12.41
CA ASP A 106 2.17 -23.27 11.87
C ASP A 106 2.12 -23.12 10.35
N PHE A 107 2.95 -22.23 9.83
CA PHE A 107 3.14 -22.01 8.40
C PHE A 107 4.15 -23.01 7.83
N GLU A 108 4.35 -24.19 8.45
CA GLU A 108 5.16 -25.27 7.89
C GLU A 108 4.87 -25.38 6.40
N ALA A 109 5.77 -24.79 5.62
CA ALA A 109 5.78 -24.92 4.19
C ALA A 109 6.05 -26.41 4.02
N ASP A 110 5.05 -27.13 3.55
CA ASP A 110 5.20 -28.49 3.08
C ASP A 110 6.27 -28.42 1.97
N GLU A 111 7.54 -28.62 2.36
CA GLU A 111 8.67 -28.83 1.46
C GLU A 111 8.43 -30.22 0.85
N GLU A 112 7.67 -30.27 -0.24
CA GLU A 112 7.63 -31.44 -1.15
C GLU A 112 8.20 -31.10 -2.54
#